data_AF-A0A315UNQ5-F1
#
_entry.id   AF-A0A315UNQ5-F1
#
_cell.length_a   1.000
_cell.length_b   1.000
_cell.length_c   1.000
_cell.angle_alpha   90.00
_cell.angle_beta   90.00
_cell.angle_gamma   90.00
#
_symmetry.space_group_name_H-M   'P 1'
#
loop_
_entity.id
_entity.type
_entity.pdbx_description
1 polymer ?
#
loop_
_entity_poly.entity_id
_entity_poly.type
_entity_poly.pdbx_seq_one_letter_code
_entity_poly.pdbx_strand_id
1 'polypeptide(L)'
;MDEACKEGNIFVTTTGCEDIILGRHFESMKDDAIVCNIGHFDCEIDMNWLNKNAAERINVKPQVGRPFTTSPLIRSPSPLIRSCPHSLIHQGWISCVLPLRRCSSTRRVVAASDGAQTNRWRFEAPSSPALRDSDSNAIDTPPVDRYRMKNGRHIIVLAEGRLVNLGCAMGHPSFVMSNSFTNQVLAQIELWTNTAKYPVGVYFLPKKLDEQVASAHLDKLGVKLTKLTDKQARYLGLPSEGPFKPDHYRY
;
A
#
# COMPACT_ATOMS: atom_id res chain seq x y z
N MET A 1 -21.14 -16.22 -2.71
CA MET A 1 -21.22 -15.21 -3.78
C MET A 1 -22.37 -15.50 -4.75
N ASP A 2 -22.62 -16.76 -5.10
CA ASP A 2 -23.61 -17.16 -6.11
C ASP A 2 -25.06 -16.75 -5.80
N GLU A 3 -25.47 -16.62 -4.54
CA GLU A 3 -26.78 -16.08 -4.18
C GLU A 3 -26.76 -14.55 -4.02
N ALA A 4 -25.70 -14.03 -3.38
CA ALA A 4 -25.55 -12.60 -3.12
C ALA A 4 -25.46 -11.76 -4.41
N CYS A 5 -24.91 -12.31 -5.51
CA CYS A 5 -24.81 -11.60 -6.78
C CYS A 5 -26.17 -11.22 -7.38
N LYS A 6 -27.22 -12.00 -7.10
CA LYS A 6 -28.58 -11.76 -7.62
C LYS A 6 -29.28 -10.62 -6.89
N GLU A 7 -28.88 -10.32 -5.66
CA GLU A 7 -29.52 -9.34 -4.79
C GLU A 7 -28.71 -8.05 -4.63
N GLY A 8 -27.38 -8.15 -4.64
CA GLY A 8 -26.49 -7.02 -4.40
C GLY A 8 -26.47 -5.98 -5.53
N ASN A 9 -26.34 -4.72 -5.14
CA ASN A 9 -26.08 -3.60 -6.05
C ASN A 9 -24.61 -3.15 -6.00
N ILE A 10 -23.90 -3.42 -4.91
CA ILE A 10 -22.50 -3.03 -4.71
C ILE A 10 -21.73 -4.26 -4.18
N PHE A 11 -20.62 -4.55 -4.82
CA PHE A 11 -19.73 -5.68 -4.49
C PHE A 11 -18.34 -5.14 -4.21
N VAL A 12 -17.84 -5.42 -3.01
CA VAL A 12 -16.50 -5.00 -2.57
C VAL A 12 -15.72 -6.24 -2.14
N THR A 13 -14.58 -6.50 -2.77
CA THR A 13 -13.69 -7.61 -2.40
C THR A 13 -12.59 -7.14 -1.46
N THR A 14 -12.42 -7.84 -0.33
CA THR A 14 -11.49 -7.47 0.76
C THR A 14 -10.69 -8.68 1.26
N THR A 15 -10.55 -9.74 0.45
CA THR A 15 -10.16 -11.07 0.95
C THR A 15 -8.65 -11.30 0.93
N GLY A 16 -7.93 -10.64 0.02
CA GLY A 16 -6.54 -10.98 -0.29
C GLY A 16 -6.38 -12.35 -0.95
N CYS A 17 -7.47 -12.94 -1.48
CA CYS A 17 -7.49 -14.22 -2.19
C CYS A 17 -7.84 -14.03 -3.67
N GLU A 18 -7.56 -15.03 -4.50
CA GLU A 18 -7.88 -15.01 -5.92
C GLU A 18 -9.31 -15.52 -6.22
N ASP A 19 -9.85 -15.13 -7.37
CA ASP A 19 -11.04 -15.75 -7.98
C ASP A 19 -12.33 -15.68 -7.14
N ILE A 20 -12.53 -14.56 -6.44
CA ILE A 20 -13.74 -14.31 -5.64
C ILE A 20 -14.94 -13.93 -6.52
N ILE A 21 -14.73 -13.03 -7.47
CA ILE A 21 -15.74 -12.61 -8.44
C ILE A 21 -15.36 -13.15 -9.83
N LEU A 22 -16.10 -14.15 -10.28
CA LEU A 22 -15.88 -14.88 -11.52
C LEU A 22 -16.95 -14.54 -12.56
N GLY A 23 -16.71 -14.97 -13.81
CA GLY A 23 -17.63 -14.80 -14.94
C GLY A 23 -19.10 -15.10 -14.64
N ARG A 24 -19.37 -16.25 -14.01
CA ARG A 24 -20.72 -16.68 -13.62
C ARG A 24 -21.42 -15.70 -12.66
N HIS A 25 -20.65 -15.00 -11.83
CA HIS A 25 -21.20 -14.02 -10.90
C HIS A 25 -21.62 -12.76 -11.67
N PHE A 26 -20.81 -12.28 -12.62
CA PHE A 26 -21.14 -11.13 -13.46
C PHE A 26 -22.41 -11.33 -14.28
N GLU A 27 -22.64 -12.53 -14.82
CA GLU A 27 -23.87 -12.83 -15.58
C GLU A 27 -25.13 -12.76 -14.71
N SER A 28 -24.99 -13.07 -13.43
CA SER A 28 -26.09 -13.10 -12.45
C SER A 28 -26.31 -11.76 -11.75
N MET A 29 -25.39 -10.80 -11.89
CA MET A 29 -25.48 -9.47 -11.27
C MET A 29 -26.64 -8.65 -11.84
N LYS A 30 -27.18 -7.76 -11.00
CA LYS A 30 -28.18 -6.76 -11.38
C LYS A 30 -27.61 -5.74 -12.38
N ASP A 31 -28.50 -5.10 -13.14
CA ASP A 31 -28.13 -3.96 -13.98
C ASP A 31 -27.62 -2.80 -13.12
N ASP A 32 -26.58 -2.13 -13.61
CA ASP A 32 -25.84 -1.06 -12.91
C ASP A 32 -25.25 -1.49 -11.56
N ALA A 33 -24.91 -2.78 -11.41
CA ALA A 33 -24.12 -3.24 -10.28
C ALA A 33 -22.72 -2.62 -10.26
N ILE A 34 -22.28 -2.15 -9.10
CA ILE A 34 -20.96 -1.58 -8.89
C ILE A 34 -20.05 -2.66 -8.30
N VAL A 35 -18.89 -2.86 -8.92
CA VAL A 35 -17.88 -3.84 -8.47
C VAL A 35 -16.56 -3.11 -8.23
N CYS A 36 -15.99 -3.32 -7.05
CA CYS A 36 -14.69 -2.76 -6.70
C CYS A 36 -13.90 -3.68 -5.76
N ASN A 37 -12.61 -3.40 -5.67
CA ASN A 37 -11.67 -4.16 -4.86
C ASN A 37 -10.91 -3.21 -3.93
N ILE A 38 -10.77 -3.61 -2.67
CA ILE A 38 -9.91 -2.94 -1.68
C ILE A 38 -8.75 -3.83 -1.22
N GLY A 39 -8.69 -5.07 -1.71
CA GLY A 39 -7.56 -5.96 -1.55
C GLY A 39 -6.31 -5.46 -2.28
N HIS A 40 -5.16 -6.07 -1.95
CA HIS A 40 -3.86 -5.60 -2.44
C HIS A 40 -3.66 -5.81 -3.95
N PHE A 41 -4.24 -6.87 -4.51
CA PHE A 41 -4.09 -7.25 -5.92
C PHE A 41 -5.43 -7.29 -6.62
N ASP A 42 -5.41 -7.12 -7.93
CA ASP A 42 -6.56 -7.17 -8.83
C ASP A 42 -7.08 -8.59 -9.12
N CYS A 43 -6.39 -9.63 -8.63
CA CYS A 43 -6.77 -11.03 -8.83
C CYS A 43 -8.04 -11.47 -8.07
N GLU A 44 -8.61 -10.64 -7.18
CA GLU A 44 -9.89 -10.97 -6.51
C GLU A 44 -11.06 -10.97 -7.51
N ILE A 45 -10.93 -10.23 -8.62
CA ILE A 45 -11.96 -10.02 -9.63
C ILE A 45 -11.41 -10.49 -10.99
N ASP A 46 -12.18 -11.34 -11.68
CA ASP A 46 -11.80 -11.83 -13.00
C ASP A 46 -12.03 -10.77 -14.10
N MET A 47 -11.13 -9.79 -14.12
CA MET A 47 -11.09 -8.74 -15.14
C MET A 47 -10.74 -9.27 -16.52
N ASN A 48 -9.99 -10.37 -16.60
CA ASN A 48 -9.61 -10.99 -17.86
C ASN A 48 -10.82 -11.57 -18.58
N TRP A 49 -11.70 -12.27 -17.84
CA TRP A 49 -12.96 -12.76 -18.39
C TRP A 49 -13.88 -11.60 -18.76
N LEU A 50 -13.97 -10.56 -17.93
CA LEU A 50 -14.84 -9.40 -18.18
C LEU A 50 -14.44 -8.67 -19.46
N ASN A 51 -13.15 -8.39 -19.66
CA ASN A 51 -12.64 -7.73 -20.86
C ASN A 51 -12.84 -8.56 -22.14
N LYS A 52 -12.89 -9.90 -22.03
CA LYS A 52 -13.10 -10.80 -23.19
C LYS A 52 -14.58 -11.01 -23.51
N ASN A 53 -15.46 -11.00 -22.51
CA ASN A 53 -16.86 -11.39 -22.66
C ASN A 53 -17.83 -10.21 -22.70
N ALA A 54 -17.42 -9.02 -22.26
CA ALA A 54 -18.21 -7.81 -22.41
C ALA A 54 -18.40 -7.45 -23.89
N ALA A 55 -19.60 -7.00 -24.24
CA ALA A 55 -19.92 -6.53 -25.59
C ALA A 55 -19.29 -5.17 -25.88
N GLU A 56 -19.21 -4.31 -24.86
CA GLU A 56 -18.66 -2.97 -24.96
C GLU A 56 -18.06 -2.54 -23.62
N ARG A 57 -16.90 -1.87 -23.67
CA ARG A 57 -16.30 -1.18 -22.53
C ARG A 57 -16.41 0.32 -22.80
N ILE A 58 -17.24 0.99 -22.02
CA ILE A 58 -17.40 2.44 -22.07
C ILE A 58 -16.61 3.02 -20.90
N ASN A 59 -15.57 3.78 -21.22
CA ASN A 59 -14.88 4.53 -20.20
C ASN A 59 -15.72 5.76 -19.86
N VAL A 60 -16.36 5.76 -18.68
CA VAL A 60 -17.22 6.88 -18.25
C VAL A 60 -16.33 8.08 -17.93
N LYS A 61 -15.09 7.85 -17.48
CA LYS A 61 -14.11 8.92 -17.30
C LYS A 61 -12.66 8.43 -17.43
N PRO A 62 -11.87 8.99 -18.36
CA PRO A 62 -10.53 8.50 -18.64
C PRO A 62 -9.56 8.67 -17.49
N GLN A 63 -8.67 7.68 -17.35
CA GLN A 63 -7.48 7.76 -16.52
C GLN A 63 -6.53 8.78 -17.15
N VAL A 64 -6.36 9.94 -16.52
CA VAL A 64 -5.17 10.74 -16.75
C VAL A 64 -4.12 10.19 -15.79
N GLY A 65 -3.17 9.41 -16.31
CA GLY A 65 -1.98 9.09 -15.55
C GLY A 65 -1.33 10.40 -15.12
N ARG A 66 -1.06 10.59 -13.83
CA ARG A 66 -0.23 11.72 -13.42
C ARG A 66 1.09 11.59 -14.14
N PRO A 67 1.48 12.51 -15.06
CA PRO A 67 2.89 12.59 -15.35
C PRO A 67 3.54 13.03 -14.03
N PHE A 68 4.41 12.18 -13.47
CA PHE A 68 5.38 12.66 -12.49
C PHE A 68 6.31 13.60 -13.25
N THR A 69 5.85 14.83 -13.53
CA THR A 69 6.72 15.92 -13.94
C THR A 69 7.53 16.27 -12.71
N THR A 70 8.77 15.78 -12.66
CA THR A 70 9.83 16.50 -11.95
C THR A 70 9.79 17.94 -12.45
N SER A 71 9.32 18.87 -11.63
CA SER A 71 9.25 20.29 -11.99
C SER A 71 10.57 20.74 -12.60
N PRO A 72 10.58 21.47 -13.74
CA PRO A 72 11.80 22.06 -14.24
C PRO A 72 12.24 23.13 -13.25
N LEU A 73 13.39 22.91 -12.62
CA LEU A 73 14.08 23.88 -11.79
C LEU A 73 14.32 25.15 -12.61
N ILE A 74 13.51 26.19 -12.36
CA ILE A 74 13.81 27.56 -12.78
C ILE A 74 15.08 27.97 -12.03
N ARG A 75 16.22 27.97 -12.74
CA ARG A 75 17.46 28.57 -12.26
C ARG A 75 17.34 30.09 -12.36
N SER A 76 17.16 30.78 -11.24
CA SER A 76 17.61 32.16 -11.08
C SER A 76 18.84 32.19 -10.16
N PRO A 77 19.90 32.93 -10.50
CA PRO A 77 21.08 33.04 -9.66
C PRO A 77 20.94 34.26 -8.74
N SER A 78 21.12 34.10 -7.42
CA SER A 78 21.86 35.01 -6.52
C SER A 78 21.78 34.61 -5.04
N PRO A 79 22.75 35.02 -4.20
CA PRO A 79 23.22 34.21 -3.06
C PRO A 79 22.81 34.74 -1.68
N LEU A 80 23.08 33.90 -0.67
CA LEU A 80 23.14 34.17 0.79
C LEU A 80 21.80 34.34 1.53
N ILE A 81 21.45 33.36 2.37
CA ILE A 81 21.34 33.48 3.85
C ILE A 81 20.84 32.15 4.48
N ARG A 82 21.73 31.58 5.32
CA ARG A 82 21.55 30.77 6.54
C ARG A 82 20.29 29.89 6.76
N SER A 83 20.54 28.59 6.77
CA SER A 83 20.22 27.59 7.82
C SER A 83 18.88 27.69 8.59
N CYS A 84 17.93 26.82 8.26
CA CYS A 84 17.31 25.85 9.18
C CYS A 84 16.42 24.83 8.42
N PRO A 85 16.12 23.65 9.01
CA PRO A 85 15.92 22.41 8.28
C PRO A 85 14.45 22.12 7.99
N HIS A 86 14.15 21.62 6.79
CA HIS A 86 12.95 20.81 6.52
C HIS A 86 13.28 19.82 5.42
N SER A 87 13.58 18.59 5.82
CA SER A 87 13.65 17.44 4.92
C SER A 87 12.23 17.08 4.50
N LEU A 88 11.82 17.59 3.33
CA LEU A 88 10.68 17.10 2.58
C LEU A 88 10.95 15.64 2.17
N ILE A 89 10.42 14.70 2.95
CA ILE A 89 10.40 13.28 2.59
C ILE A 89 9.25 13.11 1.59
N HIS A 90 9.62 13.08 0.31
CA HIS A 90 8.71 12.75 -0.78
C HIS A 90 8.22 11.31 -0.64
N GLN A 91 6.91 11.13 -0.78
CA GLN A 91 6.25 9.83 -0.78
C GLN A 91 6.73 8.99 -1.97
N GLY A 92 7.54 7.98 -1.69
CA GLY A 92 7.86 6.89 -2.58
C GLY A 92 7.62 5.61 -1.82
N TRP A 93 6.66 4.80 -2.28
CA TRP A 93 6.50 3.42 -1.84
C TRP A 93 7.75 2.64 -2.27
N ILE A 94 8.76 2.57 -1.41
CA ILE A 94 9.88 1.65 -1.60
C ILE A 94 9.39 0.30 -1.11
N SER A 95 8.82 -0.46 -2.03
CA SER A 95 8.79 -1.91 -1.90
C SER A 95 10.25 -2.37 -1.85
N CYS A 96 10.72 -2.77 -0.67
CA CYS A 96 12.01 -3.45 -0.50
C CYS A 96 11.90 -4.83 -1.15
N VAL A 97 11.92 -4.87 -2.48
CA VAL A 97 12.29 -6.05 -3.25
C VAL A 97 13.81 -6.08 -3.20
N LEU A 98 14.37 -6.91 -2.32
CA LEU A 98 15.77 -7.32 -2.45
C LEU A 98 15.99 -7.80 -3.90
N PRO A 99 17.07 -7.39 -4.59
CA PRO A 99 17.29 -7.77 -5.98
C PRO A 99 17.61 -9.27 -6.06
N LEU A 100 16.57 -10.09 -6.22
CA LEU A 100 16.68 -11.45 -6.71
C LEU A 100 17.08 -11.36 -8.18
N ARG A 101 18.39 -11.45 -8.47
CA ARG A 101 18.88 -11.65 -9.83
C ARG A 101 18.33 -12.98 -10.33
N ARG A 102 17.44 -12.91 -11.34
CA ARG A 102 17.16 -14.01 -12.26
C ARG A 102 18.48 -14.42 -12.91
N CYS A 103 18.99 -15.60 -12.56
CA CYS A 103 20.03 -16.27 -13.34
C CYS A 103 19.47 -17.63 -13.79
N SER A 104 19.28 -17.76 -15.09
CA SER A 104 18.88 -18.99 -15.77
C SER A 104 19.93 -20.08 -15.59
N SER A 105 19.46 -21.30 -15.36
CA SER A 105 20.16 -22.58 -15.49
C SER A 105 21.32 -22.90 -14.51
N THR A 106 21.05 -23.89 -13.66
CA THR A 106 21.97 -24.94 -13.16
C THR A 106 23.03 -24.58 -12.10
N ARG A 107 22.94 -25.29 -10.96
CA ARG A 107 23.94 -25.57 -9.89
C ARG A 107 24.21 -24.50 -8.80
N ARG A 108 23.94 -24.93 -7.56
CA ARG A 108 24.56 -24.61 -6.24
C ARG A 108 25.24 -23.24 -6.10
N VAL A 109 24.73 -22.42 -5.17
CA VAL A 109 25.39 -21.20 -4.71
C VAL A 109 26.11 -21.47 -3.38
N VAL A 110 27.44 -21.41 -3.43
CA VAL A 110 28.34 -21.28 -2.28
C VAL A 110 28.65 -19.79 -2.13
N ALA A 111 28.60 -19.26 -0.91
CA ALA A 111 28.99 -17.88 -0.62
C ALA A 111 30.53 -17.74 -0.60
N ALA A 112 31.07 -16.81 -1.39
CA ALA A 112 32.46 -16.38 -1.27
C ALA A 112 32.48 -14.89 -0.87
N SER A 113 33.27 -14.59 0.16
CA SER A 113 33.59 -13.26 0.66
C SER A 113 34.68 -12.63 -0.19
N ASP A 114 34.57 -11.35 -0.57
CA ASP A 114 35.74 -10.51 -0.82
C ASP A 114 35.43 -9.00 -0.70
N GLY A 115 36.25 -8.33 0.10
CA GLY A 115 36.99 -7.12 -0.32
C GLY A 115 36.27 -5.77 -0.39
N ALA A 116 36.68 -4.86 0.48
CA ALA A 116 36.26 -3.46 0.56
C ALA A 116 36.54 -2.63 -0.72
N GLN A 117 35.56 -1.82 -1.15
CA GLN A 117 35.77 -0.57 -1.91
C GLN A 117 34.63 0.42 -1.65
N THR A 118 34.98 1.69 -1.60
CA THR A 118 34.17 2.85 -1.19
C THR A 118 32.92 3.04 -2.06
N ASN A 119 31.74 2.90 -1.46
CA ASN A 119 30.48 3.01 -2.18
C ASN A 119 29.96 4.46 -2.28
N ARG A 120 30.34 5.16 -3.35
CA ARG A 120 29.57 6.30 -3.86
C ARG A 120 28.50 5.74 -4.81
N TRP A 121 27.33 5.42 -4.26
CA TRP A 121 26.22 4.87 -5.04
C TRP A 121 25.61 5.94 -5.96
N ARG A 122 25.79 5.77 -7.27
CA ARG A 122 25.07 6.49 -8.31
C ARG A 122 23.83 5.66 -8.64
N PHE A 123 22.64 6.16 -8.30
CA PHE A 123 21.38 5.52 -8.66
C PHE A 123 21.01 5.90 -10.10
N GLU A 124 21.22 4.97 -11.04
CA GLU A 124 20.57 5.03 -12.35
C GLU A 124 19.25 4.24 -12.26
N ALA A 125 18.13 4.95 -12.47
CA ALA A 125 16.81 4.33 -12.50
C ALA A 125 16.70 3.42 -13.74
N PRO A 126 16.20 2.19 -13.62
CA PRO A 126 15.92 1.35 -14.78
C PRO A 126 14.81 1.99 -15.62
N SER A 127 15.01 2.05 -16.93
CA SER A 127 14.02 2.51 -17.90
C SER A 127 12.83 1.55 -17.92
N SER A 128 11.72 1.96 -17.32
CA SER A 128 10.42 1.29 -17.45
C SER A 128 9.95 1.31 -18.91
N PRO A 129 9.23 0.26 -19.39
CA PRO A 129 8.65 0.25 -20.72
C PRO A 129 7.59 1.37 -20.85
N ALA A 130 7.64 2.07 -21.97
CA ALA A 130 6.85 3.26 -22.27
C ALA A 130 5.34 3.04 -22.07
N LEU A 131 4.76 3.78 -21.12
CA LEU A 131 3.32 4.04 -21.03
C LEU A 131 2.97 5.12 -22.06
N ARG A 132 1.92 4.89 -22.83
CA ARG A 132 1.48 5.77 -23.94
C ARG A 132 1.20 7.18 -23.43
N ASP A 133 1.80 8.17 -24.09
CA ASP A 133 1.47 9.57 -23.92
C ASP A 133 0.01 9.81 -24.34
N SER A 134 -0.78 10.43 -23.45
CA SER A 134 -2.09 10.96 -23.82
C SER A 134 -2.34 12.30 -23.13
N ASP A 135 -2.60 13.28 -23.99
CA ASP A 135 -2.82 14.71 -23.82
C ASP A 135 -3.39 15.21 -22.48
N SER A 136 -2.71 16.26 -21.98
CA SER A 136 -2.99 17.04 -20.79
C SER A 136 -4.16 18.00 -20.98
N ASN A 137 -5.30 17.76 -20.29
CA ASN A 137 -6.21 18.76 -19.70
C ASN A 137 -7.52 18.14 -19.19
N ALA A 138 -7.46 17.14 -18.30
CA ALA A 138 -8.65 16.65 -17.61
C ALA A 138 -8.43 16.55 -16.10
N ILE A 139 -9.42 17.04 -15.35
CA ILE A 139 -9.53 17.05 -13.89
C ILE A 139 -9.34 15.62 -13.34
N ASP A 140 -8.41 15.45 -12.40
CA ASP A 140 -8.14 14.23 -11.61
C ASP A 140 -9.47 13.58 -11.18
N THR A 141 -9.87 12.47 -11.81
CA THR A 141 -11.12 11.80 -11.45
C THR A 141 -10.96 10.29 -11.50
N PRO A 142 -11.62 9.55 -10.57
CA PRO A 142 -11.60 8.11 -10.52
C PRO A 142 -11.73 7.39 -11.87
N PRO A 143 -10.92 6.34 -12.12
CA PRO A 143 -11.16 5.38 -13.19
C PRO A 143 -12.48 4.66 -12.97
N VAL A 144 -13.49 4.98 -13.77
CA VAL A 144 -14.79 4.31 -13.77
C VAL A 144 -15.09 3.81 -15.18
N ASP A 145 -15.11 2.49 -15.33
CA ASP A 145 -15.48 1.82 -16.57
C ASP A 145 -16.87 1.20 -16.43
N ARG A 146 -17.70 1.35 -17.46
CA ARG A 146 -19.00 0.67 -17.58
C ARG A 146 -18.88 -0.40 -18.65
N TYR A 147 -19.09 -1.64 -18.24
CA TYR A 147 -19.08 -2.82 -19.11
C TYR A 147 -20.52 -3.18 -19.46
N ARG A 148 -20.83 -3.22 -20.76
CA ARG A 148 -22.10 -3.74 -21.25
C ARG A 148 -21.96 -5.23 -21.51
N MET A 149 -22.75 -6.04 -20.82
CA MET A 149 -22.76 -7.49 -20.92
C MET A 149 -23.61 -7.95 -22.11
N LYS A 150 -23.40 -9.19 -22.58
CA LYS A 150 -24.17 -9.79 -23.69
C LYS A 150 -25.67 -9.91 -23.40
N ASN A 151 -26.04 -10.02 -22.12
CA ASN A 151 -27.43 -10.05 -21.65
C ASN A 151 -28.10 -8.66 -21.63
N GLY A 152 -27.40 -7.59 -22.05
CA GLY A 152 -27.90 -6.22 -22.07
C GLY A 152 -27.76 -5.46 -20.75
N ARG A 153 -27.32 -6.11 -19.66
CA ARG A 153 -27.06 -5.46 -18.38
C ARG A 153 -25.71 -4.73 -18.39
N HIS A 154 -25.60 -3.71 -17.56
CA HIS A 154 -24.39 -2.94 -17.35
C HIS A 154 -23.78 -3.25 -16.00
N ILE A 155 -22.46 -3.31 -15.96
CA ILE A 155 -21.68 -3.47 -14.74
C ILE A 155 -20.68 -2.33 -14.68
N ILE A 156 -20.62 -1.64 -13.55
CA ILE A 156 -19.70 -0.54 -13.32
C ILE A 156 -18.53 -1.09 -12.52
N VAL A 157 -17.32 -1.00 -13.07
CA VAL A 157 -16.10 -1.43 -12.39
C VAL A 157 -15.27 -0.21 -12.04
N LEU A 158 -14.86 -0.14 -10.78
CA LEU A 158 -13.98 0.92 -10.27
C LEU A 158 -12.52 0.47 -10.36
N ALA A 159 -11.64 1.37 -10.82
CA ALA A 159 -10.19 1.18 -10.85
C ALA A 159 -9.69 -0.09 -11.54
N GLU A 160 -10.43 -0.61 -12.52
CA GLU A 160 -10.11 -1.86 -13.22
C GLU A 160 -9.88 -3.05 -12.26
N GLY A 161 -10.53 -3.05 -11.09
CA GLY A 161 -10.33 -4.07 -10.06
C GLY A 161 -9.08 -3.89 -9.19
N ARG A 162 -8.33 -2.79 -9.34
CA ARG A 162 -7.25 -2.40 -8.41
C ARG A 162 -7.82 -1.69 -7.17
N LEU A 163 -6.95 -1.36 -6.21
CA LEU A 163 -7.33 -0.69 -4.96
C LEU A 163 -8.18 0.56 -5.20
N VAL A 164 -9.45 0.48 -4.84
CA VAL A 164 -10.43 1.53 -5.06
C VAL A 164 -10.15 2.79 -4.24
N ASN A 165 -9.64 2.65 -3.01
CA ASN A 165 -9.36 3.80 -2.16
C ASN A 165 -8.28 4.73 -2.72
N LEU A 166 -7.26 4.15 -3.37
CA LEU A 166 -6.14 4.86 -3.96
C LEU A 166 -6.40 5.23 -5.42
N GLY A 167 -7.11 4.37 -6.15
CA GLY A 167 -7.48 4.62 -7.54
C GLY A 167 -8.58 5.68 -7.66
N CYS A 168 -9.59 5.61 -6.80
CA CYS A 168 -10.78 6.47 -6.90
C CYS A 168 -10.84 7.62 -5.89
N ALA A 169 -9.98 7.58 -4.87
CA ALA A 169 -9.90 8.62 -3.84
C ALA A 169 -8.43 8.87 -3.44
N MET A 170 -8.18 9.35 -2.21
CA MET A 170 -6.85 9.70 -1.72
C MET A 170 -6.26 8.69 -0.70
N GLY A 171 -6.79 7.46 -0.66
CA GLY A 171 -6.32 6.42 0.26
C GLY A 171 -6.64 6.73 1.73
N HIS A 172 -5.76 6.30 2.63
CA HIS A 172 -5.93 6.50 4.07
C HIS A 172 -5.49 7.92 4.49
N PRO A 173 -6.17 8.52 5.48
CA PRO A 173 -5.78 9.85 5.97
C PRO A 173 -4.39 9.81 6.60
N SER A 174 -3.71 10.95 6.57
CA SER A 174 -2.33 11.08 7.07
C SER A 174 -2.14 10.61 8.51
N PHE A 175 -3.14 10.78 9.37
CA PHE A 175 -3.11 10.31 10.76
C PHE A 175 -3.13 8.79 10.90
N VAL A 176 -3.83 8.07 10.01
CA VAL A 176 -3.80 6.59 10.01
C VAL A 176 -2.47 6.10 9.45
N MET A 177 -1.97 6.78 8.41
CA MET A 177 -0.69 6.46 7.79
C MET A 177 0.49 6.77 8.71
N SER A 178 0.40 7.76 9.61
CA SER A 178 1.50 8.11 10.52
C SER A 178 1.85 6.94 11.45
N ASN A 179 0.87 6.22 11.99
CA ASN A 179 1.10 5.01 12.79
C ASN A 179 1.89 3.96 12.00
N SER A 180 1.48 3.71 10.75
CA SER A 180 2.11 2.71 9.89
C SER A 180 3.53 3.11 9.49
N PHE A 181 3.74 4.38 9.13
CA PHE A 181 5.04 4.90 8.74
C PHE A 181 6.02 4.98 9.92
N THR A 182 5.55 5.29 11.13
CA THR A 182 6.41 5.23 12.32
C THR A 182 6.94 3.81 12.54
N ASN A 183 6.10 2.79 12.43
CA ASN A 183 6.53 1.40 12.53
C ASN A 183 7.52 1.00 11.42
N GLN A 184 7.31 1.45 10.18
CA GLN A 184 8.27 1.21 9.10
C GLN A 184 9.63 1.86 9.37
N VAL A 185 9.66 3.11 9.84
CA VAL A 185 10.92 3.81 10.16
C VAL A 185 11.63 3.14 11.34
N LEU A 186 10.91 2.73 12.38
CA LEU A 186 11.49 1.99 13.51
C LEU A 186 12.09 0.66 13.07
N ALA A 187 11.41 -0.09 12.20
CA ALA A 187 11.93 -1.33 11.63
C ALA A 187 13.21 -1.09 10.80
N GLN A 188 13.25 -0.02 9.99
CA GLN A 188 14.44 0.33 9.23
C GLN A 188 15.63 0.69 10.15
N ILE A 189 15.38 1.46 11.21
CA ILE A 189 16.41 1.81 12.19
C ILE A 189 16.95 0.55 12.90
N GLU A 190 16.07 -0.35 13.34
CA GLU A 190 16.46 -1.58 14.03
C GLU A 190 17.28 -2.52 13.12
N LEU A 191 16.87 -2.71 11.87
CA LEU A 191 17.60 -3.55 10.91
C LEU A 191 18.95 -2.94 10.52
N TRP A 192 19.03 -1.61 10.40
CA TRP A 192 20.26 -0.90 10.04
C TRP A 192 21.28 -0.90 11.19
N THR A 193 20.82 -0.71 12.42
CA THR A 193 21.71 -0.59 13.60
C THR A 193 22.11 -1.96 14.15
N ASN A 194 21.20 -2.94 14.14
CA ASN A 194 21.38 -4.24 14.79
C ASN A 194 21.39 -5.39 13.79
N THR A 195 22.03 -5.23 12.62
CA THR A 195 22.02 -6.25 11.55
C THR A 195 22.47 -7.63 12.00
N ALA A 196 23.46 -7.72 12.91
CA ALA A 196 23.97 -9.00 13.41
C ALA A 196 22.96 -9.78 14.28
N LYS A 197 21.94 -9.11 14.83
CA LYS A 197 20.91 -9.72 15.69
C LYS A 197 19.85 -10.49 14.89
N TYR A 198 19.73 -10.21 13.59
CA TYR A 198 18.67 -10.72 12.73
C TYR A 198 19.25 -11.60 11.62
N PRO A 199 19.39 -12.91 11.85
CA PRO A 199 19.66 -13.84 10.75
C PRO A 199 18.51 -13.83 9.74
N VAL A 200 18.67 -14.50 8.60
CA VAL A 200 17.64 -14.50 7.55
C VAL A 200 16.34 -15.12 8.10
N GLY A 201 15.29 -14.32 8.20
CA GLY A 201 14.01 -14.72 8.78
C GLY A 201 12.99 -13.58 8.78
N VAL A 202 11.79 -13.87 9.29
CA VAL A 202 10.71 -12.88 9.48
C VAL A 202 10.60 -12.59 10.97
N TYR A 203 10.65 -11.31 11.32
CA TYR A 203 10.64 -10.85 12.71
C TYR A 203 9.52 -9.84 12.94
N PHE A 204 9.00 -9.82 14.17
CA PHE A 204 8.04 -8.82 14.62
C PHE A 204 8.76 -7.72 15.40
N LEU A 205 8.23 -6.50 15.32
CA LEU A 205 8.66 -5.41 16.19
C LEU A 205 8.28 -5.73 17.65
N PRO A 206 9.13 -5.40 18.63
CA PRO A 206 8.78 -5.57 20.05
C PRO A 206 7.52 -4.79 20.43
N LYS A 207 6.64 -5.38 21.24
CA LYS A 207 5.41 -4.72 21.74
C LYS A 207 5.64 -3.37 22.41
N LYS A 208 6.77 -3.22 23.11
CA LYS A 208 7.13 -1.96 23.75
C LYS A 208 7.22 -0.80 22.75
N LEU A 209 7.72 -1.06 21.54
CA LEU A 209 7.77 -0.02 20.49
C LEU A 209 6.37 0.28 19.96
N ASP A 210 5.54 -0.74 19.77
CA ASP A 210 4.15 -0.56 19.30
C ASP A 210 3.32 0.27 20.29
N GLU A 211 3.44 0.00 21.60
CA GLU A 211 2.82 0.81 22.67
C GLU A 211 3.34 2.25 22.69
N GLN A 212 4.63 2.48 22.41
CA GLN A 212 5.20 3.83 22.30
C GLN A 212 4.65 4.58 21.10
N VAL A 213 4.52 3.92 19.94
CA VAL A 213 3.89 4.51 18.74
C VAL A 213 2.44 4.88 19.06
N ALA A 214 1.68 4.00 19.69
CA ALA A 214 0.31 4.30 20.10
C ALA A 214 0.27 5.50 21.06
N SER A 215 1.11 5.51 22.11
CA SER A 215 1.17 6.60 23.09
C SER A 215 1.49 7.96 22.45
N ALA A 216 2.38 8.01 21.45
CA ALA A 216 2.74 9.25 20.77
C ALA A 216 1.58 9.87 19.97
N HIS A 217 0.59 9.07 19.55
CA HIS A 217 -0.55 9.52 18.77
C HIS A 217 -1.78 9.88 19.62
N LEU A 218 -1.84 9.44 20.89
CA LEU A 218 -2.99 9.69 21.78
C LEU A 218 -3.19 11.17 22.12
N ASP A 219 -2.10 11.93 22.30
CA ASP A 219 -2.17 13.36 22.63
C ASP A 219 -2.89 14.16 21.53
N LYS A 220 -2.70 13.78 20.27
CA LYS A 220 -3.36 14.44 19.13
C LYS A 220 -4.88 14.18 19.11
N LEU A 221 -5.32 13.07 19.68
CA LEU A 221 -6.74 12.73 19.86
C LEU A 221 -7.34 13.36 21.12
N GLY A 222 -6.55 14.07 21.94
CA GLY A 222 -6.98 14.63 23.21
C GLY A 222 -7.24 13.56 24.29
N VAL A 223 -6.71 12.35 24.11
CA VAL A 223 -6.90 11.23 25.04
C VAL A 223 -5.83 11.31 26.14
N LYS A 224 -6.26 11.37 27.40
CA LYS A 224 -5.36 11.31 28.56
C LYS A 224 -5.23 9.88 29.05
N LEU A 225 -4.06 9.27 28.84
CA LEU A 225 -3.78 7.93 29.33
C LEU A 225 -3.55 7.95 30.86
N THR A 226 -4.19 7.02 31.57
CA THR A 226 -3.99 6.88 33.03
C THR A 226 -2.70 6.10 33.29
N LYS A 227 -1.89 6.57 34.24
CA LYS A 227 -0.69 5.85 34.69
C LYS A 227 -1.05 4.86 35.81
N LEU A 228 -0.55 3.64 35.70
CA LEU A 228 -0.70 2.62 36.73
C LEU A 228 0.03 3.03 38.01
N THR A 229 -0.63 2.90 39.15
CA THR A 229 0.01 3.02 40.47
C THR A 229 0.79 1.75 40.81
N ASP A 230 1.81 1.85 41.67
CA ASP A 230 2.60 0.69 42.11
C ASP A 230 1.77 -0.42 42.75
N LYS A 231 0.62 -0.07 43.34
CA LYS A 231 -0.33 -1.05 43.90
C LYS A 231 -1.01 -1.83 42.78
N GLN A 232 -1.46 -1.14 41.73
CA GLN A 232 -2.13 -1.76 40.58
C GLN A 232 -1.15 -2.57 39.72
N ALA A 233 0.06 -2.06 39.49
CA ALA A 233 1.11 -2.76 38.75
C ALA A 233 1.47 -4.10 39.41
N ARG A 234 1.67 -4.10 40.74
CA ARG A 234 1.89 -5.33 41.53
C ARG A 234 0.70 -6.28 41.51
N TYR A 235 -0.53 -5.74 41.59
CA TYR A 235 -1.74 -6.54 41.55
C TYR A 235 -1.91 -7.28 40.21
N LEU A 236 -1.56 -6.62 39.09
CA LEU A 236 -1.64 -7.19 37.75
C LEU A 236 -0.41 -8.02 37.37
N GLY A 237 0.69 -7.92 38.13
CA GLY A 237 1.95 -8.55 37.80
C GLY A 237 2.62 -7.97 36.55
N LEU A 238 2.42 -6.67 36.28
CA LEU A 238 2.93 -5.99 35.09
C LEU A 238 3.84 -4.81 35.47
N PRO A 239 4.82 -4.44 34.62
CA PRO A 239 5.56 -3.19 34.79
C PRO A 239 4.65 -1.96 34.64
N SER A 240 4.96 -0.87 35.35
CA SER A 240 4.20 0.39 35.25
C SER A 240 4.31 1.06 33.87
N GLU A 241 5.41 0.80 33.15
CA GLU A 241 5.73 1.36 31.82
C GLU A 241 5.48 0.37 30.67
N GLY A 242 4.79 -0.74 30.94
CA GLY A 242 4.51 -1.80 29.96
C GLY A 242 5.69 -2.76 29.69
N PRO A 243 5.52 -3.76 28.81
CA PRO A 243 4.32 -4.05 28.02
C PRO A 243 3.10 -4.38 28.88
N PHE A 244 1.92 -3.87 28.52
CA PHE A 244 0.69 -4.02 29.31
C PHE A 244 -0.08 -5.30 28.97
N LYS A 245 0.34 -6.01 27.93
CA LYS A 245 -0.32 -7.22 27.42
C LYS A 245 0.70 -8.26 26.95
N PRO A 246 0.39 -9.56 27.12
CA PRO A 246 1.26 -10.64 26.67
C PRO A 246 1.21 -10.82 25.14
N ASP A 247 2.15 -11.59 24.58
CA ASP A 247 2.30 -11.80 23.13
C ASP A 247 1.11 -12.46 22.44
N HIS A 248 0.41 -13.36 23.13
CA HIS A 248 -0.77 -14.03 22.60
C HIS A 248 -2.04 -13.15 22.59
N TYR A 249 -1.97 -11.94 23.13
CA TYR A 249 -3.09 -11.01 23.17
C TYR A 249 -3.35 -10.43 21.77
N ARG A 250 -4.62 -10.44 21.33
CA ARG A 250 -5.00 -10.15 19.94
C ARG A 250 -5.05 -8.66 19.58
N TYR A 251 -5.19 -7.76 20.56
CA TYR A 251 -5.14 -6.30 20.42
C TYR A 251 -4.83 -5.64 21.75
#